data_AF-A0A943HHP0-F1
#
_entry.id   AF-A0A943HHP0-F1
#
_cell.length_a   1.000
_cell.length_b   1.000
_cell.length_c   1.000
_cell.angle_alpha   90.00
_cell.angle_beta   90.00
_cell.angle_gamma   90.00
#
_symmetry.space_group_name_H-M   'P 1'
#
loop_
_entity.id
_entity.type
_entity.pdbx_description
1 polymer ?
#
loop_
_entity_poly.entity_id
_entity_poly.type
_entity_poly.pdbx_seq_one_letter_code
_entity_poly.pdbx_strand_id
1 'polypeptide(L)' 'MDELKITRKTEPVMFTIRVDKSIVDFYDDLARKTNRSRNELIGLALEYAKDKIKVES' A
#
# COMPACT_ATOMS: atom_id res chain seq x y z
N MET A 1 21.01 -29.49 -8.13
CA MET A 1 20.33 -28.69 -9.16
C MET A 1 19.35 -27.84 -8.41
N ASP A 2 19.67 -26.56 -8.22
CA ASP A 2 18.84 -25.67 -7.40
C ASP A 2 17.59 -25.29 -8.19
N GLU A 3 16.43 -25.64 -7.64
CA GLU A 3 15.14 -25.38 -8.24
C GLU A 3 14.74 -23.91 -8.02
N LEU A 4 14.34 -23.22 -9.08
CA LEU A 4 13.68 -21.93 -8.98
C LEU A 4 12.26 -22.13 -8.46
N LYS A 5 12.04 -21.88 -7.16
CA LYS A 5 10.69 -21.87 -6.57
C LYS A 5 9.97 -20.56 -6.90
N ILE A 6 9.04 -20.62 -7.85
CA ILE A 6 8.08 -19.55 -8.09
C ILE A 6 6.90 -19.74 -7.12
N THR A 7 6.91 -19.01 -6.01
CA THR A 7 5.78 -18.97 -5.07
C THR A 7 4.73 -17.95 -5.51
N ARG A 8 3.45 -18.26 -5.31
CA ARG A 8 2.36 -17.31 -5.58
C ARG A 8 2.55 -16.08 -4.69
N LYS A 9 2.40 -14.88 -5.28
CA LYS A 9 2.20 -13.65 -4.51
C LYS A 9 1.05 -13.88 -3.53
N THR A 10 1.23 -13.46 -2.28
CA THR A 10 0.20 -13.55 -1.24
C THR A 10 -1.12 -12.99 -1.75
N GLU A 11 -2.23 -13.62 -1.37
CA GLU A 11 -3.56 -13.17 -1.81
C GLU A 11 -3.82 -11.74 -1.29
N PRO A 12 -4.34 -10.84 -2.15
CA PRO A 12 -4.70 -9.51 -1.71
C PRO A 12 -5.84 -9.58 -0.70
N VAL A 13 -5.63 -9.02 0.48
CA VAL A 13 -6.65 -8.97 1.54
C VAL A 13 -7.34 -7.61 1.52
N MET A 14 -8.67 -7.63 1.54
CA MET A 14 -9.49 -6.43 1.70
C MET A 14 -9.65 -6.12 3.18
N PHE A 15 -9.36 -4.89 3.59
CA PHE A 15 -9.58 -4.42 4.95
C PHE A 15 -10.16 -3.00 4.94
N THR A 16 -10.93 -2.65 5.97
CA THR A 16 -11.55 -1.32 6.11
C THR A 16 -10.82 -0.53 7.17
N ILE A 17 -10.40 0.70 6.85
CA ILE A 17 -9.78 1.63 7.79
C ILE A 17 -10.58 2.92 7.90
N ARG A 18 -10.56 3.54 9.09
CA ARG A 18 -11.06 4.90 9.29
C ARG A 18 -9.89 5.86 9.11
N VAL A 19 -10.02 6.78 8.18
CA VAL A 19 -9.03 7.82 7.89
C VAL A 19 -9.72 9.16 7.78
N ASP A 20 -8.95 10.23 7.97
CA ASP A 20 -9.44 11.58 7.68
C ASP A 20 -9.73 11.74 6.18
N LYS A 21 -10.73 12.55 5.84
CA LYS A 21 -11.12 12.81 4.45
C LYS A 21 -9.98 13.41 3.64
N SER A 22 -9.14 14.24 4.24
CA SER A 22 -7.98 14.87 3.58
C SER A 22 -7.00 13.84 3.01
N ILE A 23 -6.86 12.68 3.64
CA ILE A 23 -5.99 11.59 3.16
C ILE A 23 -6.58 11.02 1.87
N VAL A 24 -7.90 10.80 1.82
CA VAL A 24 -8.59 10.27 0.63
C VAL A 24 -8.45 11.27 -0.53
N ASP A 25 -8.72 12.55 -0.27
CA ASP A 25 -8.64 13.61 -1.28
C ASP A 25 -7.22 13.73 -1.87
N PHE A 26 -6.18 13.62 -1.02
CA PHE A 26 -4.78 13.58 -1.46
C PHE A 26 -4.50 12.41 -2.42
N TYR A 27 -4.96 11.21 -2.08
CA TYR A 27 -4.74 10.02 -2.93
C TYR A 27 -5.59 10.04 -4.21
N ASP A 28 -6.77 10.67 -4.19
CA ASP A 28 -7.57 10.90 -5.41
C ASP A 28 -6.84 11.82 -6.40
N ASP A 29 -6.24 12.90 -5.90
CA ASP A 29 -5.41 13.79 -6.73
C ASP A 29 -4.18 13.08 -7.29
N LEU A 30 -3.51 12.29 -6.45
CA LEU A 30 -2.32 11.55 -6.85
C LEU A 30 -2.65 10.45 -7.88
N ALA A 31 -3.78 9.76 -7.71
CA ALA A 31 -4.29 8.78 -8.66
C ALA A 31 -4.49 9.38 -10.05
N ARG A 32 -5.12 10.57 -10.12
CA ARG A 32 -5.31 11.31 -11.39
C ARG A 32 -3.99 11.70 -12.04
N LYS A 33 -3.01 12.15 -11.26
CA LYS A 33 -1.69 12.59 -11.78
C LYS A 33 -0.82 11.42 -12.27
N THR A 34 -0.93 10.27 -11.62
CA THR A 34 -0.05 9.10 -11.87
C THR A 34 -0.68 8.04 -12.75
N ASN A 35 -1.96 8.17 -13.08
CA ASN A 35 -2.77 7.17 -13.78
C ASN A 35 -2.71 5.79 -13.08
N ARG A 36 -2.78 5.79 -11.75
CA ARG A 36 -2.77 4.60 -10.89
C ARG A 36 -4.02 4.56 -10.01
N SER A 37 -4.40 3.38 -9.54
CA SER A 37 -5.51 3.28 -8.60
C SER A 37 -5.11 3.79 -7.21
N ARG A 38 -6.07 4.34 -6.46
CA ARG A 38 -5.87 4.72 -5.06
C ARG A 38 -5.32 3.56 -4.22
N ASN A 39 -5.88 2.36 -4.38
CA ASN A 39 -5.48 1.20 -3.60
C ASN A 39 -4.02 0.82 -3.85
N GLU A 40 -3.56 0.94 -5.08
CA GLU A 40 -2.15 0.72 -5.43
C GLU A 40 -1.24 1.76 -4.74
N LEU A 41 -1.62 3.04 -4.79
CA LEU A 41 -0.86 4.12 -4.14
C LEU A 41 -0.83 4.00 -2.62
N ILE A 42 -1.96 3.64 -2.00
CA ILE A 42 -2.06 3.37 -0.56
C ILE A 42 -1.19 2.16 -0.20
N GLY A 43 -1.25 1.07 -0.98
CA GLY A 43 -0.42 -0.10 -0.77
C GLY A 43 1.08 0.22 -0.81
N LEU A 44 1.52 0.99 -1.80
CA LEU A 44 2.91 1.47 -1.90
C LEU A 44 3.32 2.35 -0.72
N ALA A 45 2.43 3.23 -0.27
CA ALA A 45 2.69 4.10 0.87
C ALA A 45 2.79 3.32 2.18
N LEU A 46 1.93 2.33 2.40
CA LEU A 46 1.99 1.45 3.58
C LEU A 46 3.27 0.62 3.58
N GLU A 47 3.65 0.06 2.43
CA GLU A 47 4.89 -0.69 2.25
C GLU A 47 6.12 0.18 2.54
N TYR A 48 6.11 1.44 2.12
CA TYR A 48 7.17 2.40 2.42
C TYR A 48 7.20 2.84 3.89
N ALA A 49 6.03 2.93 4.53
CA ALA A 49 5.87 3.42 5.88
C ALA A 49 6.33 2.40 6.93
N LYS A 50 6.17 1.09 6.66
CA LYS A 50 6.44 0.02 7.63
C LYS A 50 7.83 0.12 8.30
N ASP A 51 8.87 0.46 7.53
CA ASP A 51 10.25 0.53 8.03
C ASP A 51 10.54 1.83 8.81
N LYS A 52 9.61 2.79 8.76
CA LYS A 52 9.72 4.10 9.45
C LYS A 52 8.90 4.15 10.73
N ILE A 53 7.99 3.20 10.93
CA ILE A 53 7.22 3.10 12.15
C ILE A 53 8.17 2.63 13.25
N LYS A 54 8.51 3.54 14.17
CA LYS A 54 9.25 3.24 15.39
C LYS A 54 8.28 3.18 16.54
N VAL A 55 8.38 2.13 17.34
CA VAL A 55 7.68 2.00 18.62
C VAL A 55 8.69 2.35 19.70
N GLU A 56 8.50 3.47 20.37
CA GLU A 56 9.23 3.78 21.59
C GLU A 56 8.44 3.19 22.77
N SER A 57 9.11 2.34 23.54
CA SER A 57 8.60 1.72 24.78
C SER A 57 9.09 2.48 26.00
#